data_AF-A0A9E3YUM2-F1
#
_entry.id   AF-A0A9E3YUM2-F1
#
_cell.length_a   1.000
_cell.length_b   1.000
_cell.length_c   1.000
_cell.angle_alpha   90.00
_cell.angle_beta   90.00
_cell.angle_gamma   90.00
#
_symmetry.space_group_name_H-M   'P 1'
#
loop_
_entity.id
_entity.type
_entity.pdbx_description
1 polymer ?
#
loop_
_entity_poly.entity_id
_entity_poly.type
_entity_poly.pdbx_seq_one_letter_code
_entity_poly.pdbx_strand_id
1 'polypeptide(L)'
;LGGDALAANKIESVANLTGLVPGLVMRNTAGSLAAISFAMRGVNSNPSAPLQDKQIALNIDGVYVGGSRGTLGELMEVERIEVLRGPQGTLFGRNSTAGAINVVTRNPTGDMAFTQMVGYGNEGQIRTRTTIDTPQFGPFSAYVTYIHDESRGDVRNLGAGTVWDRTNPFGGVGRQTSPKWVGGRNYENV
;
A
#
# COMPACT_ATOMS: atom_id res chain seq x y z
N LEU A 1 11.44 -1.31 12.29
CA LEU A 1 10.26 -1.95 12.94
C LEU A 1 10.18 -3.38 12.45
N GLY A 2 10.23 -4.39 13.32
CA GLY A 2 10.17 -5.81 12.92
C GLY A 2 8.74 -6.35 12.75
N GLY A 3 8.59 -7.46 12.03
CA GLY A 3 7.32 -8.03 11.58
C GLY A 3 6.34 -8.34 12.71
N ASP A 4 6.83 -8.88 13.82
CA ASP A 4 6.02 -9.16 15.01
C ASP A 4 5.38 -7.88 15.59
N ALA A 5 6.12 -6.77 15.58
CA ALA A 5 5.61 -5.49 16.03
C ALA A 5 4.60 -4.90 15.04
N LEU A 6 4.75 -5.16 13.73
CA LEU A 6 3.78 -4.75 12.71
C LEU A 6 2.46 -5.51 12.87
N ALA A 7 2.54 -6.83 13.08
CA ALA A 7 1.39 -7.68 13.34
C ALA A 7 0.66 -7.30 14.65
N ALA A 8 1.41 -7.11 15.74
CA ALA A 8 0.85 -6.73 17.04
C ALA A 8 0.13 -5.38 17.01
N ASN A 9 0.60 -4.43 16.19
CA ASN A 9 -0.02 -3.12 16.03
C ASN A 9 -1.05 -3.06 14.89
N LYS A 10 -1.41 -4.19 14.27
CA LYS A 10 -2.33 -4.27 13.13
C LYS A 10 -1.94 -3.29 12.01
N ILE A 11 -0.65 -3.25 11.68
CA ILE A 11 -0.14 -2.41 10.61
C ILE A 11 -0.29 -3.17 9.30
N GLU A 12 -1.44 -2.94 8.68
CA GLU A 12 -1.87 -3.64 7.46
C GLU A 12 -1.41 -2.93 6.18
N SER A 13 -1.07 -1.65 6.30
CA SER A 13 -0.58 -0.80 5.21
C SER A 13 0.56 0.09 5.70
N VAL A 14 1.41 0.52 4.77
CA VAL A 14 2.46 1.51 5.01
C VAL A 14 1.87 2.80 5.58
N ALA A 15 0.63 3.16 5.22
CA ALA A 15 -0.06 4.32 5.77
C ALA A 15 -0.26 4.25 7.30
N ASN A 16 -0.44 3.04 7.84
CA ASN A 16 -0.62 2.78 9.28
C ASN A 16 0.68 2.88 10.10
N LEU A 17 1.84 3.07 9.45
CA LEU A 17 3.11 3.35 10.15
C LEU A 17 3.18 4.76 10.74
N THR A 18 2.25 5.63 10.33
CA THR A 18 2.12 6.99 10.85
C THR A 18 1.80 6.93 12.34
N GLY A 19 2.83 7.13 13.18
CA GLY A 19 2.72 7.08 14.64
C GLY A 19 3.79 6.22 15.32
N LEU A 20 4.36 5.22 14.64
CA LEU A 20 5.47 4.43 15.19
C LEU A 20 6.85 5.04 14.95
N VAL A 21 6.98 5.87 13.91
CA VAL A 21 8.25 6.53 13.55
C VAL A 21 8.13 8.03 13.81
N PRO A 22 8.82 8.58 14.82
CA PRO A 22 8.77 10.01 15.13
C PRO A 22 9.27 10.87 13.96
N GLY A 23 8.42 11.80 13.53
CA GLY A 23 8.72 12.75 12.45
C GLY A 23 8.44 12.23 11.04
N LEU A 24 7.87 11.02 10.89
CA LEU A 24 7.31 10.50 9.64
C LEU A 24 5.78 10.64 9.68
N VAL A 25 5.21 11.23 8.64
CA VAL A 25 3.77 11.32 8.43
C VAL A 25 3.45 10.75 7.06
N MET A 26 2.57 9.76 7.01
CA MET A 26 2.09 9.18 5.76
C MET A 26 0.59 9.40 5.64
N ARG A 27 0.15 9.88 4.48
CA ARG A 27 -1.26 10.20 4.24
C ARG A 27 -1.64 9.81 2.84
N ASN A 28 -2.81 9.21 2.68
CA ASN A 28 -3.36 9.01 1.35
C ASN A 28 -3.63 10.37 0.71
N THR A 29 -3.22 10.54 -0.53
CA THR A 29 -3.48 11.74 -1.32
C THR A 29 -4.98 11.83 -1.59
N ALA A 30 -5.56 13.02 -1.40
CA ALA A 30 -6.97 13.26 -1.65
C ALA A 30 -7.35 12.81 -3.09
N GLY A 31 -8.40 12.01 -3.22
CA GLY A 31 -8.87 11.48 -4.50
C GLY A 31 -8.18 10.21 -5.01
N SER A 32 -7.21 9.63 -4.28
CA SER A 32 -6.60 8.35 -4.65
C SER A 32 -6.15 7.55 -3.41
N LEU A 33 -6.86 6.46 -3.12
CA LEU A 33 -6.49 5.52 -2.05
C LEU A 33 -5.19 4.76 -2.34
N ALA A 34 -4.87 4.60 -3.62
CA ALA A 34 -3.63 3.98 -4.07
C ALA A 34 -2.45 4.97 -4.10
N ALA A 35 -2.60 6.22 -3.66
CA ALA A 35 -1.51 7.20 -3.69
C ALA A 35 -1.18 7.66 -2.28
N ILE A 36 0.02 7.36 -1.80
CA ILE A 36 0.47 7.72 -0.44
C ILE A 36 1.49 8.86 -0.52
N SER A 37 1.15 9.98 0.11
CA SER A 37 2.06 11.09 0.37
C SER A 37 2.91 10.81 1.61
N PHE A 38 4.20 11.11 1.51
CA PHE A 38 5.16 10.95 2.59
C PHE A 38 5.60 12.31 3.08
N ALA A 39 5.78 12.47 4.37
CA ALA A 39 6.33 13.67 4.95
C ALA A 39 7.32 13.32 6.06
N MET A 40 8.50 13.91 6.01
CA MET A 40 9.54 13.67 7.00
C MET A 40 10.21 14.98 7.39
N ARG A 41 10.24 15.30 8.69
CA ARG A 41 10.80 16.57 9.21
C ARG A 41 10.27 17.83 8.49
N GLY A 42 8.98 17.85 8.16
CA GLY A 42 8.33 18.99 7.48
C GLY A 42 8.54 19.04 5.96
N VAL A 43 9.31 18.12 5.38
CA VAL A 43 9.44 17.96 3.94
C VAL A 43 8.37 17.01 3.43
N ASN A 44 7.54 17.47 2.50
CA ASN A 44 6.47 16.67 1.89
C ASN A 44 6.88 16.13 0.51
N SER A 45 6.60 14.86 0.27
CA SER A 45 6.67 14.19 -1.03
C SER A 45 5.28 13.75 -1.44
N ASN A 46 4.73 14.41 -2.46
CA ASN A 46 3.41 14.11 -3.01
C ASN A 46 3.56 13.18 -4.24
N PRO A 47 2.88 12.03 -4.29
CA PRO A 47 2.89 11.15 -5.45
C PRO A 47 1.93 11.54 -6.58
N SER A 48 1.12 12.59 -6.43
CA SER A 48 0.09 12.94 -7.42
C SER A 48 0.66 13.30 -8.79
N ALA A 49 1.90 13.80 -8.85
CA ALA A 49 2.59 14.19 -10.06
C ALA A 49 3.72 13.20 -10.41
N PRO A 50 3.60 12.38 -11.47
CA PRO A 50 4.62 11.41 -11.89
C PRO A 50 5.97 12.04 -12.25
N LEU A 51 5.96 13.31 -12.69
CA LEU A 51 7.15 14.06 -13.11
C LEU A 51 7.78 14.90 -11.99
N GLN A 52 7.21 14.86 -10.78
CA GLN A 52 7.74 15.60 -9.65
C GLN A 52 8.77 14.77 -8.90
N ASP A 53 9.95 15.35 -8.68
CA ASP A 53 10.98 14.72 -7.86
C ASP A 53 10.50 14.57 -6.42
N LYS A 54 10.60 13.34 -5.93
CA LYS A 54 10.28 13.00 -4.54
C LYS A 54 11.46 13.43 -3.67
N GLN A 55 11.20 13.98 -2.49
CA GLN A 55 12.28 14.36 -1.57
C GLN A 55 12.59 13.25 -0.55
N ILE A 56 11.73 12.22 -0.50
CA ILE A 56 11.89 11.03 0.32
C ILE A 56 11.87 9.83 -0.64
N ALA A 57 12.92 9.03 -0.62
CA ALA A 57 12.99 7.83 -1.43
C ALA A 57 12.22 6.70 -0.73
N LEU A 58 11.56 5.89 -1.55
CA LEU A 58 10.89 4.69 -1.09
C LEU A 58 11.48 3.53 -1.86
N ASN A 59 11.94 2.53 -1.12
CA ASN A 59 12.53 1.33 -1.67
C ASN A 59 11.79 0.10 -1.14
N ILE A 60 11.69 -0.93 -1.98
CA ILE A 60 11.27 -2.28 -1.60
C ILE A 60 12.47 -3.17 -1.85
N ASP A 61 12.98 -3.82 -0.81
CA ASP A 61 14.19 -4.66 -0.84
C ASP A 61 15.39 -3.96 -1.51
N GLY A 62 15.55 -2.65 -1.23
CA GLY A 62 16.62 -1.82 -1.79
C GLY A 62 16.36 -1.28 -3.20
N VAL A 63 15.25 -1.64 -3.86
CA VAL A 63 14.90 -1.16 -5.20
C VAL A 63 13.98 0.06 -5.11
N TYR A 64 14.37 1.16 -5.76
CA TYR A 64 13.59 2.40 -5.76
C TYR A 64 12.24 2.27 -6.48
N VAL A 65 11.18 2.65 -5.77
CA VAL A 65 9.80 2.66 -6.27
C VAL A 65 9.38 4.10 -6.58
N GLY A 66 9.46 4.46 -7.87
CA GLY A 66 9.23 5.83 -8.35
C GLY A 66 7.77 6.30 -8.35
N GLY A 67 6.80 5.40 -8.22
CA GLY A 67 5.37 5.72 -8.24
C GLY A 67 4.65 5.05 -7.07
N SER A 68 3.86 5.81 -6.31
CA SER A 68 3.12 5.23 -5.18
C SER A 68 1.87 4.46 -5.60
N ARG A 69 1.48 4.51 -6.89
CA ARG A 69 0.21 3.98 -7.39
C ARG A 69 0.25 2.45 -7.38
N GLY A 70 -0.46 1.84 -6.44
CA GLY A 70 -0.67 0.39 -6.36
C GLY A 70 0.37 -0.36 -5.52
N THR A 71 1.62 0.08 -5.47
CA THR A 71 2.72 -0.68 -4.84
C THR A 71 2.76 -0.57 -3.30
N LEU A 72 1.96 0.32 -2.71
CA LEU A 72 2.03 0.65 -1.28
C LEU A 72 0.67 0.65 -0.59
N GLY A 73 -0.41 0.28 -1.30
CA GLY A 73 -1.71 0.18 -0.67
C GLY A 73 -1.69 -0.84 0.46
N GLU A 74 -0.98 -1.95 0.24
CA GLU A 74 -0.90 -3.06 1.16
C GLU A 74 0.51 -3.64 1.24
N LEU A 75 0.94 -3.90 2.47
CA LEU A 75 2.22 -4.54 2.74
C LEU A 75 2.05 -6.05 2.64
N MET A 76 2.64 -6.64 1.60
CA MET A 76 2.78 -8.09 1.47
C MET A 76 3.97 -8.54 2.31
N GLU A 77 3.72 -9.42 3.29
CA GLU A 77 4.72 -10.15 4.07
C GLU A 77 5.99 -9.37 4.41
N VAL A 78 5.82 -8.24 5.10
CA VAL A 78 6.92 -7.39 5.52
C VAL A 78 7.61 -7.97 6.74
N GLU A 79 8.91 -8.19 6.63
CA GLU A 79 9.76 -8.56 7.76
C GLU A 79 10.10 -7.32 8.58
N ARG A 80 10.47 -6.22 7.92
CA ARG A 80 10.76 -4.98 8.63
C ARG A 80 10.67 -3.75 7.75
N ILE A 81 10.49 -2.61 8.42
CA ILE A 81 10.56 -1.29 7.78
C ILE A 81 11.66 -0.48 8.42
N GLU A 82 12.52 0.04 7.57
CA GLU A 82 13.68 0.83 7.90
C GLU A 82 13.41 2.27 7.45
N VAL A 83 13.54 3.21 8.38
CA VAL A 83 13.33 4.63 8.10
C VAL A 83 14.60 5.38 8.42
N LEU A 84 15.23 5.93 7.39
CA LEU A 84 16.42 6.74 7.49
C LEU A 84 16.02 8.21 7.41
N ARG A 85 16.32 8.95 8.49
CA ARG A 85 15.99 10.37 8.62
C ARG A 85 17.17 11.23 8.21
N GLY A 86 16.92 12.25 7.39
CA GLY A 86 17.94 13.16 6.86
C GLY A 86 18.49 12.74 5.50
N PRO A 87 19.34 13.56 4.86
CA PRO A 87 19.82 13.30 3.51
C PRO A 87 20.54 11.95 3.41
N GLN A 88 20.09 11.08 2.50
CA GLN A 88 20.66 9.76 2.23
C GLN A 88 21.09 9.58 0.76
N GLY A 89 21.67 10.63 0.17
CA GLY A 89 22.03 10.65 -1.25
C GLY A 89 23.08 9.61 -1.68
N THR A 90 23.97 9.18 -0.78
CA THR A 90 25.04 8.22 -1.10
C THR A 90 24.54 6.77 -1.13
N LEU A 91 23.63 6.39 -0.23
CA LEU A 91 23.14 5.02 -0.10
C LEU A 91 21.90 4.73 -0.94
N PHE A 92 21.04 5.73 -1.15
CA PHE A 92 19.74 5.55 -1.81
C PHE A 92 19.54 6.44 -3.05
N GLY A 93 20.56 7.21 -3.44
CA GLY A 93 20.59 7.92 -4.72
C GLY A 93 19.64 9.12 -4.81
N ARG A 94 19.14 9.37 -6.04
CA ARG A 94 18.21 10.47 -6.36
C ARG A 94 16.98 10.38 -5.45
N ASN A 95 16.40 11.53 -5.09
CA ASN A 95 15.17 11.63 -4.31
C ASN A 95 15.25 11.26 -2.81
N SER A 96 16.46 11.17 -2.25
CA SER A 96 16.69 10.92 -0.81
C SER A 96 17.14 12.15 -0.01
N THR A 97 16.72 13.36 -0.40
CA THR A 97 17.22 14.62 0.21
C THR A 97 16.71 14.84 1.63
N ALA A 98 15.51 14.37 1.96
CA ALA A 98 14.95 14.43 3.31
C ALA A 98 15.08 13.11 4.09
N GLY A 99 15.27 11.99 3.39
CA GLY A 99 15.32 10.65 3.97
C GLY A 99 15.06 9.56 2.95
N ALA A 100 15.06 8.32 3.45
CA ALA A 100 14.66 7.15 2.72
C ALA A 100 13.83 6.22 3.61
N ILE A 101 12.87 5.53 3.00
CA ILE A 101 12.06 4.47 3.61
C ILE A 101 12.34 3.21 2.82
N ASN A 102 12.80 2.15 3.50
CA ASN A 102 13.04 0.86 2.89
C ASN A 102 12.11 -0.17 3.54
N VAL A 103 11.28 -0.81 2.71
CA VAL A 103 10.41 -1.91 3.10
C VAL A 103 11.14 -3.19 2.76
N VAL A 104 11.39 -4.03 3.77
CA VAL A 104 12.07 -5.32 3.60
C VAL A 104 11.03 -6.43 3.74
N THR A 105 10.88 -7.21 2.67
CA THR A 105 9.99 -8.37 2.66
C THR A 105 10.65 -9.55 3.36
N ARG A 106 9.85 -10.47 3.89
CA ARG A 106 10.39 -11.69 4.51
C ARG A 106 10.91 -12.63 3.44
N ASN A 107 11.95 -13.37 3.80
CA ASN A 107 12.38 -14.50 2.99
C ASN A 107 11.44 -15.70 3.19
N PRO A 108 11.31 -16.58 2.18
CA PRO A 108 10.63 -17.87 2.36
C PRO A 108 11.34 -18.69 3.43
N THR A 109 10.59 -19.34 4.32
CA THR A 109 11.17 -20.09 5.45
C THR A 109 11.83 -21.39 5.02
N GLY A 110 11.38 -21.99 3.92
CA GLY A 110 11.78 -23.34 3.50
C GLY A 110 10.98 -24.45 4.17
N ASP A 111 10.07 -24.11 5.08
CA ASP A 111 9.13 -25.04 5.70
C ASP A 111 7.74 -24.84 5.10
N MET A 112 7.01 -25.92 4.88
CA MET A 112 5.61 -25.82 4.46
C MET A 112 4.79 -25.17 5.57
N ALA A 113 4.24 -23.99 5.29
CA ALA A 113 3.41 -23.25 6.22
C ALA A 113 2.16 -22.67 5.52
N PHE A 114 1.09 -22.53 6.28
CA PHE A 114 -0.15 -21.92 5.84
C PHE A 114 -0.60 -20.91 6.89
N THR A 115 -0.78 -19.67 6.46
CA THR A 115 -1.26 -18.59 7.33
C THR A 115 -2.53 -18.00 6.72
N GLN A 116 -3.60 -17.93 7.52
CA GLN A 116 -4.83 -17.27 7.15
C GLN A 116 -5.18 -16.21 8.18
N MET A 117 -5.41 -14.99 7.72
CA MET A 117 -6.00 -13.92 8.50
C MET A 117 -7.34 -13.54 7.89
N VAL A 118 -8.34 -13.34 8.75
CA VAL A 118 -9.66 -12.84 8.37
C VAL A 118 -10.04 -11.76 9.37
N GLY A 119 -10.43 -10.59 8.86
CA GLY A 119 -10.85 -9.44 9.62
C GLY A 119 -12.23 -8.98 9.19
N TYR A 120 -13.01 -8.52 10.15
CA TYR A 120 -14.26 -7.81 9.92
C TYR A 120 -14.19 -6.44 10.59
N GLY A 121 -14.63 -5.40 9.88
CA GLY A 121 -14.49 -4.02 10.30
C GLY A 121 -15.75 -3.19 10.11
N ASN A 122 -15.59 -1.90 10.37
CA ASN A 122 -16.60 -0.88 10.13
C ASN A 122 -16.98 -0.80 8.62
N GLU A 123 -18.14 -0.20 8.35
CA GLU A 123 -18.70 -0.11 6.99
C GLU A 123 -18.88 -1.46 6.28
N GLY A 124 -18.96 -2.54 7.05
CA GLY A 124 -19.06 -3.91 6.52
C GLY A 124 -17.76 -4.40 5.89
N GLN A 125 -16.61 -3.88 6.32
CA GLN A 125 -15.33 -4.29 5.76
C GLN A 125 -15.07 -5.77 6.01
N ILE A 126 -14.67 -6.49 4.96
CA ILE A 126 -14.14 -7.85 5.03
C ILE A 126 -12.75 -7.83 4.45
N ARG A 127 -11.77 -8.28 5.23
CA ARG A 127 -10.39 -8.40 4.79
C ARG A 127 -9.88 -9.80 5.02
N THR A 128 -9.29 -10.40 4.00
CA THR A 128 -8.68 -11.72 4.08
C THR A 128 -7.25 -11.65 3.55
N ARG A 129 -6.34 -12.34 4.25
CA ARG A 129 -4.96 -12.55 3.80
C ARG A 129 -4.66 -14.03 3.92
N THR A 130 -4.19 -14.62 2.84
CA THR A 130 -3.84 -16.03 2.75
C THR A 130 -2.40 -16.12 2.28
N THR A 131 -1.54 -16.75 3.07
CA THR A 131 -0.13 -16.95 2.72
C THR A 131 0.20 -18.43 2.77
N ILE A 132 0.86 -18.92 1.72
CA ILE A 132 1.30 -20.30 1.57
C ILE A 132 2.80 -20.30 1.33
N ASP A 133 3.55 -20.94 2.22
CA ASP A 133 4.98 -21.20 2.06
C ASP A 133 5.19 -22.59 1.48
N THR A 134 6.11 -22.69 0.52
CA THR A 134 6.50 -23.98 -0.05
C THR A 134 7.66 -24.58 0.73
N PRO A 135 7.69 -25.92 0.90
CA PRO A 135 8.87 -26.58 1.44
C PRO A 135 10.06 -26.35 0.51
N GLN A 136 11.25 -26.27 1.10
CA GLN A 136 12.49 -26.10 0.36
C GLN A 136 12.68 -27.25 -0.63
N PHE A 137 12.85 -26.92 -1.90
CA PHE A 137 13.15 -27.87 -2.96
C PHE A 137 14.57 -27.60 -3.50
N GLY A 138 15.54 -28.34 -2.96
CA GLY A 138 16.95 -28.12 -3.26
C GLY A 138 17.39 -26.70 -2.85
N PRO A 139 17.93 -25.88 -3.75
CA PRO A 139 18.32 -24.51 -3.44
C PRO A 139 17.15 -23.50 -3.48
N PHE A 140 15.92 -23.95 -3.77
CA PHE A 140 14.77 -23.07 -3.98
C PHE A 140 13.77 -23.15 -2.83
N SER A 141 13.20 -22.00 -2.45
CA SER A 141 12.05 -21.86 -1.58
C SER A 141 11.21 -20.68 -2.07
N ALA A 142 9.89 -20.70 -1.81
CA ALA A 142 8.99 -19.64 -2.23
C ALA A 142 7.81 -19.51 -1.27
N TYR A 143 7.13 -18.37 -1.35
CA TYR A 143 5.81 -18.20 -0.74
C TYR A 143 4.92 -17.41 -1.69
N VAL A 144 3.61 -17.57 -1.52
CA VAL A 144 2.58 -16.82 -2.23
C VAL A 144 1.64 -16.22 -1.21
N THR A 145 1.30 -14.94 -1.38
CA THR A 145 0.35 -14.25 -0.51
C THR A 145 -0.77 -13.64 -1.32
N TYR A 146 -2.00 -14.04 -1.05
CA TYR A 146 -3.20 -13.42 -1.59
C TYR A 146 -3.84 -12.53 -0.53
N ILE A 147 -4.24 -11.33 -0.93
CA ILE A 147 -4.98 -10.41 -0.07
C ILE A 147 -6.24 -9.92 -0.79
N HIS A 148 -7.35 -9.92 -0.07
CA HIS A 148 -8.62 -9.36 -0.51
C HIS A 148 -9.14 -8.40 0.57
N ASP A 149 -9.44 -7.16 0.21
CA ASP A 149 -9.98 -6.15 1.11
C ASP A 149 -11.15 -5.42 0.45
N GLU A 150 -12.34 -5.61 1.01
CA GLU A 150 -13.59 -5.00 0.57
C GLU A 150 -14.21 -4.17 1.69
N SER A 151 -14.63 -2.93 1.39
CA SER A 151 -15.44 -2.09 2.29
C SER A 151 -16.39 -1.19 1.49
N ARG A 152 -17.58 -0.93 2.06
CA ARG A 152 -18.66 -0.17 1.40
C ARG A 152 -18.35 1.31 1.21
N GLY A 153 -17.45 1.88 2.02
CA GLY A 153 -17.21 3.32 2.07
C GLY A 153 -18.12 4.03 3.06
N ASP A 154 -17.68 5.21 3.48
CA ASP A 154 -18.24 6.03 4.57
C ASP A 154 -19.10 7.20 4.06
N VAL A 155 -18.93 7.61 2.80
CA VAL A 155 -19.65 8.74 2.22
C VAL A 155 -20.92 8.28 1.51
N ARG A 156 -22.09 8.78 1.92
CA ARG A 156 -23.35 8.55 1.21
C ARG A 156 -23.47 9.46 0.00
N ASN A 157 -23.68 8.88 -1.17
CA ASN A 157 -23.95 9.65 -2.39
C ASN A 157 -25.43 10.05 -2.44
N LEU A 158 -25.71 11.35 -2.35
CA LEU A 158 -27.07 11.89 -2.45
C LEU A 158 -27.62 11.86 -3.88
N GLY A 159 -26.75 11.80 -4.89
CA GLY A 159 -27.10 11.66 -6.31
C GLY A 159 -26.96 10.21 -6.83
N ALA A 160 -27.01 9.21 -5.95
CA ALA A 160 -26.89 7.81 -6.35
C ALA A 160 -27.95 7.41 -7.39
N GLY A 161 -27.57 6.56 -8.36
CA GLY A 161 -28.47 6.11 -9.42
C GLY A 161 -28.52 7.02 -10.66
N THR A 162 -27.82 8.16 -10.67
CA THR A 162 -27.60 8.92 -11.91
C THR A 162 -26.79 8.08 -12.89
N VAL A 163 -27.34 7.88 -14.09
CA VAL A 163 -26.70 7.16 -15.21
C VAL A 163 -26.02 8.17 -16.13
N TRP A 164 -24.71 8.01 -16.30
CA TRP A 164 -23.89 8.75 -17.24
C TRP A 164 -23.62 7.87 -18.45
N ASP A 165 -24.25 8.19 -19.58
CA ASP A 165 -23.96 7.52 -20.84
C ASP A 165 -22.74 8.19 -21.50
N ARG A 166 -21.59 7.53 -21.41
CA ARG A 166 -20.33 7.99 -22.02
C ARG A 166 -19.97 7.18 -23.26
N THR A 167 -20.96 6.55 -23.89
CA THR A 167 -20.76 5.78 -25.12
C THR A 167 -20.32 6.71 -26.24
N ASN A 168 -19.16 6.42 -26.84
CA ASN A 168 -18.58 7.17 -27.94
C ASN A 168 -17.94 6.17 -28.93
N PRO A 169 -18.07 6.38 -30.26
CA PRO A 169 -17.44 5.56 -31.30
C PRO A 169 -15.91 5.39 -31.20
N PHE A 170 -15.20 6.20 -30.41
CA PHE A 170 -13.73 6.15 -30.24
C PHE A 170 -13.27 5.46 -28.94
N GLY A 171 -14.12 4.65 -28.29
CA GLY A 171 -13.73 3.86 -27.11
C GLY A 171 -14.29 4.37 -25.78
N GLY A 172 -15.54 4.84 -25.77
CA GLY A 172 -16.21 5.29 -24.54
C GLY A 172 -16.37 4.21 -23.48
N VAL A 173 -16.41 4.61 -22.21
CA VAL A 173 -16.53 3.74 -21.01
C VAL A 173 -17.94 3.15 -20.79
N GLY A 174 -18.81 3.22 -21.81
CA GLY A 174 -20.21 2.78 -21.74
C GLY A 174 -21.09 3.60 -20.79
N ARG A 175 -22.19 3.00 -20.32
CA ARG A 175 -23.05 3.57 -19.27
C ARG A 175 -22.44 3.33 -17.89
N GLN A 176 -22.24 4.40 -17.14
CA GLN A 176 -21.79 4.36 -15.75
C GLN A 176 -22.90 4.84 -14.82
N THR A 177 -23.26 4.03 -13.82
CA THR A 177 -24.24 4.43 -12.80
C THR A 177 -23.50 4.87 -11.55
N SER A 178 -23.88 6.01 -11.00
CA SER A 178 -23.29 6.51 -9.77
C SER A 178 -23.60 5.60 -8.58
N PRO A 179 -22.60 5.23 -7.76
CA PRO A 179 -22.77 4.30 -6.64
C PRO A 179 -23.53 4.95 -5.48
N LYS A 180 -24.16 4.14 -4.63
CA LYS A 180 -24.86 4.59 -3.41
C LYS A 180 -23.91 5.08 -2.31
N TRP A 181 -22.72 4.50 -2.27
CA TRP A 181 -21.67 4.81 -1.32
C TRP A 181 -20.39 5.17 -2.08
N VAL A 182 -19.66 6.14 -1.58
CA VAL A 182 -18.39 6.64 -2.14
C VAL A 182 -17.31 6.45 -1.08
N GLY A 183 -16.07 6.23 -1.54
CA GLY A 183 -14.95 5.92 -0.64
C GLY A 183 -14.82 4.43 -0.31
N GLY A 184 -15.62 3.57 -0.94
CA GLY A 184 -15.46 2.12 -0.83
C GLY A 184 -14.13 1.63 -1.38
N ARG A 185 -13.67 0.50 -0.86
CA ARG A 185 -12.48 -0.22 -1.32
C ARG A 185 -12.92 -1.59 -1.80
N ASN A 186 -12.38 -2.04 -2.91
CA ASN A 186 -12.45 -3.43 -3.36
C ASN A 186 -11.23 -3.65 -4.22
N TYR A 187 -10.25 -4.38 -3.69
CA TYR A 187 -9.04 -4.69 -4.41
C TYR A 187 -8.46 -6.03 -3.96
N GLU A 188 -7.70 -6.61 -4.87
CA GLU A 188 -7.03 -7.89 -4.72
C GLU A 188 -5.55 -7.68 -5.00
N ASN A 189 -4.71 -8.42 -4.28
CA ASN A 189 -3.27 -8.42 -4.46
C ASN A 189 -2.72 -9.85 -4.34
N VAL A 190 -1.73 -10.20 -5.18
CA VAL A 190 -1.09 -11.53 -5.26
C VAL A 190 0.42 -11.37 -5.27
#